data_AF-A0A382N639-F1
#
_entry.id   AF-A0A382N639-F1
#
_cell.length_a   1.000
_cell.length_b   1.000
_cell.length_c   1.000
_cell.angle_alpha   90.00
_cell.angle_beta   90.00
_cell.angle_gamma   90.00
#
_symmetry.space_group_name_H-M   'P 1'
#
loop_
_entity.id
_entity.type
_entity.pdbx_description
1 polymer ?
#
loop_
_entity_poly.entity_id
_entity_poly.type
_entity_poly.pdbx_seq_one_letter_code
_entity_poly.pdbx_strand_id
1 'polypeptide(L)'
;MKTLTLSESLNHKVSSVWEIISDLSRSDWVPGVDEIFLEGDTREFFMQGMGKIKEKVLLCDERNKVLKYSAIETPAEIKHHLACIELTESETGC
;
A
#
# COMPACT_ATOMS: atom_id res chain seq x y z
N MET A 1 13.23 -0.83 -16.24
CA MET A 1 12.32 -0.37 -15.16
C MET A 1 13.18 0.01 -13.98
N LYS A 2 13.01 1.22 -13.41
CA LYS A 2 13.76 1.60 -12.21
C LYS A 2 13.02 1.03 -11.00
N THR A 3 13.73 0.27 -10.18
CA THR A 3 13.19 -0.27 -8.91
C THR A 3 13.74 0.57 -7.77
N LEU A 4 12.86 0.93 -6.83
CA LEU A 4 13.22 1.57 -5.57
C LEU A 4 12.78 0.61 -4.45
N THR A 5 13.68 0.39 -3.50
CA THR A 5 13.41 -0.45 -2.33
C THR A 5 13.70 0.34 -1.07
N LEU A 6 12.74 0.33 -0.15
CA LEU A 6 12.84 0.91 1.19
C LEU A 6 12.51 -0.21 2.19
N SER A 7 13.22 -0.23 3.30
CA SER A 7 13.03 -1.23 4.36
C SER A 7 13.21 -0.55 5.71
N GLU A 8 12.35 -0.91 6.65
CA GLU A 8 12.34 -0.38 8.01
C GLU A 8 11.97 -1.52 8.96
N SER A 9 12.52 -1.49 10.18
CA SER A 9 12.18 -2.46 11.23
C SER A 9 11.20 -1.84 12.20
N LEU A 10 10.10 -2.55 12.45
CA LEU A 10 9.05 -2.16 13.38
C LEU A 10 9.08 -3.10 14.58
N ASN A 11 9.08 -2.53 15.78
CA ASN A 11 9.01 -3.29 17.04
C ASN A 11 7.57 -3.75 17.35
N HIS A 12 6.90 -4.31 16.34
CA HIS A 12 5.52 -4.77 16.37
C HIS A 12 5.41 -6.12 15.66
N LYS A 13 4.46 -6.96 16.07
CA LYS A 13 4.23 -8.25 15.44
C LYS A 13 3.79 -8.06 13.99
N VAL A 14 4.28 -8.92 13.09
CA VAL A 14 3.86 -8.97 11.68
C VAL A 14 2.34 -8.96 11.54
N SER A 15 1.63 -9.76 12.35
CA SER A 15 0.16 -9.84 12.30
C SER A 15 -0.51 -8.49 12.58
N SER A 16 -0.02 -7.75 13.58
CA SER A 16 -0.58 -6.46 13.97
C SER A 16 -0.33 -5.38 12.93
N VAL A 17 0.86 -5.36 12.31
CA VAL A 17 1.15 -4.44 11.21
C VAL A 17 0.33 -4.84 9.97
N TRP A 18 0.21 -6.14 9.71
CA TRP A 18 -0.55 -6.63 8.56
C TRP A 18 -2.04 -6.33 8.65
N GLU A 19 -2.66 -6.40 9.83
CA GLU A 19 -4.06 -5.97 10.03
C GLU A 19 -4.30 -4.52 9.57
N ILE A 20 -3.27 -3.66 9.63
CA ILE A 20 -3.33 -2.28 9.14
C ILE A 20 -3.13 -2.24 7.62
N ILE A 21 -2.08 -2.90 7.11
CA ILE A 21 -1.71 -2.85 5.68
C ILE A 21 -2.74 -3.56 4.78
N SER A 22 -3.34 -4.66 5.27
CA SER A 22 -4.31 -5.46 4.52
C SER A 22 -5.71 -4.87 4.49
N ASP A 23 -6.02 -3.91 5.36
CA ASP A 23 -7.25 -3.12 5.24
C ASP A 23 -7.09 -2.09 4.13
N LEU A 24 -7.52 -2.48 2.93
CA LEU A 24 -7.38 -1.69 1.71
C LEU A 24 -8.18 -0.37 1.73
N SER A 25 -9.10 -0.22 2.69
CA SER A 25 -9.96 0.97 2.86
C SER A 25 -9.48 1.93 3.94
N ARG A 26 -8.42 1.58 4.67
CA ARG A 26 -7.93 2.33 5.83
C ARG A 26 -6.94 3.42 5.44
N SER A 27 -7.22 4.67 5.81
CA SER A 27 -6.43 5.86 5.46
C SER A 27 -5.53 6.41 6.58
N ASP A 28 -5.79 6.09 7.85
CA ASP A 28 -5.14 6.73 9.02
C ASP A 28 -3.61 6.59 9.09
N TRP A 29 -3.04 5.57 8.44
CA TRP A 29 -1.60 5.35 8.37
C TRP A 29 -0.96 5.87 7.07
N VAL A 30 -1.76 6.36 6.11
CA VAL A 30 -1.29 6.87 4.83
C VAL A 30 -1.18 8.40 4.90
N PRO A 31 0.04 8.98 4.94
CA PRO A 31 0.20 10.41 5.13
C PRO A 31 -0.44 11.22 4.01
N GLY A 32 -1.26 12.21 4.38
CA GLY A 32 -1.90 13.13 3.43
C GLY A 32 -3.10 12.54 2.69
N VAL A 33 -3.68 11.43 3.18
CA VAL A 33 -4.92 10.85 2.65
C VAL A 33 -5.97 10.85 3.75
N ASP A 34 -7.10 11.52 3.49
CA ASP A 34 -8.20 11.60 4.47
C ASP A 34 -9.09 10.35 4.42
N GLU A 35 -9.43 9.90 3.21
CA GLU A 35 -10.36 8.80 2.97
C GLU A 35 -9.97 7.98 1.74
N ILE A 36 -10.33 6.70 1.74
CA ILE A 36 -10.11 5.77 0.64
C ILE A 36 -11.43 5.12 0.27
N PHE A 37 -11.84 5.27 -0.99
CA PHE A 37 -13.01 4.61 -1.55
C PHE A 37 -12.59 3.32 -2.24
N LEU A 38 -12.98 2.17 -1.67
CA LEU A 38 -12.69 0.86 -2.21
C LEU A 38 -13.89 0.34 -3.03
N GLU A 39 -13.66 -0.01 -4.29
CA GLU A 39 -14.62 -0.63 -5.19
C GLU A 39 -13.99 -1.85 -5.86
N GLY A 40 -14.39 -3.05 -5.41
CA GLY A 40 -13.85 -4.31 -5.93
C GLY A 40 -12.34 -4.44 -5.67
N ASP A 41 -11.57 -4.49 -6.76
CA ASP A 41 -10.10 -4.54 -6.74
C ASP A 41 -9.45 -3.18 -6.96
N THR A 42 -10.22 -2.09 -6.95
CA THR A 42 -9.70 -0.72 -7.11
C THR A 42 -9.97 0.13 -5.90
N ARG A 43 -9.06 1.05 -5.60
CA ARG A 43 -9.27 2.09 -4.59
C ARG A 43 -8.95 3.46 -5.13
N GLU A 44 -9.73 4.45 -4.72
CA GLU A 44 -9.58 5.85 -5.11
C GLU A 44 -9.42 6.73 -3.87
N PHE A 45 -8.49 7.67 -3.93
CA PHE A 45 -8.27 8.62 -2.85
C PHE A 45 -7.66 9.93 -3.37
N PHE A 46 -7.77 10.98 -2.57
CA PHE A 46 -7.06 12.24 -2.80
C PHE A 46 -5.83 12.29 -1.91
N MET A 47 -4.66 12.47 -2.50
CA MET A 47 -3.41 12.62 -1.77
C MET A 47 -2.97 14.08 -1.77
N GLN A 48 -2.81 14.66 -0.58
CA GLN A 48 -2.40 16.04 -0.40
C GLN A 48 -1.10 16.32 -1.17
N GLY A 49 -1.14 17.31 -2.07
CA GLY A 49 0.00 17.71 -2.90
C GLY A 49 0.18 16.90 -4.20
N MET A 50 -0.43 15.71 -4.34
CA MET A 50 -0.42 14.95 -5.60
C MET A 50 -1.74 15.02 -6.37
N GLY A 51 -2.88 15.08 -5.68
CA GLY A 51 -4.20 15.08 -6.29
C GLY A 51 -4.90 13.71 -6.23
N LYS A 52 -5.87 13.49 -7.13
CA LYS A 52 -6.63 12.23 -7.18
C LYS A 52 -5.77 11.09 -7.72
N ILE A 53 -5.75 9.97 -7.02
CA ILE A 53 -5.05 8.74 -7.41
C ILE A 53 -6.07 7.60 -7.44
N LYS A 54 -5.98 6.76 -8.48
CA LYS A 54 -6.67 5.47 -8.54
C LYS A 54 -5.66 4.35 -8.61
N GLU A 55 -5.81 3.38 -7.71
CA GLU A 55 -4.96 2.21 -7.63
C GLU A 55 -5.78 0.94 -7.89
N LYS A 56 -5.12 -0.03 -8.52
CA LYS A 56 -5.61 -1.39 -8.67
C LYS A 56 -4.81 -2.32 -7.78
N VAL A 57 -5.49 -3.01 -6.87
CA VAL A 57 -4.94 -4.06 -6.03
C VAL A 57 -4.80 -5.33 -6.88
N LEU A 58 -3.58 -5.86 -6.94
CA LEU A 58 -3.22 -7.02 -7.75
C LEU A 58 -3.09 -8.28 -6.90
N LEU A 59 -2.69 -8.12 -5.63
CA LEU A 59 -2.51 -9.19 -4.68
C LEU A 59 -2.63 -8.62 -3.26
N CYS A 60 -3.43 -9.25 -2.42
CA CYS A 60 -3.40 -9.08 -0.96
C CYS A 60 -3.32 -10.48 -0.35
N ASP A 61 -2.10 -10.91 -0.03
CA ASP A 61 -1.81 -12.28 0.40
C ASP A 61 -1.65 -12.35 1.91
N GLU A 62 -2.69 -12.84 2.58
CA GLU A 62 -2.69 -13.05 4.03
C GLU A 62 -1.60 -14.01 4.50
N ARG A 63 -1.27 -15.04 3.72
CA ARG A 63 -0.32 -16.07 4.15
C ARG A 63 1.11 -15.55 4.09
N ASN A 64 1.47 -14.91 2.98
CA ASN A 64 2.83 -14.41 2.76
C ASN A 64 3.03 -12.97 3.23
N LYS A 65 1.96 -12.28 3.65
CA LYS A 65 2.00 -10.89 4.12
C LYS A 65 2.53 -9.94 3.05
N VAL A 66 2.00 -10.11 1.83
CA VAL A 66 2.39 -9.35 0.63
C VAL A 66 1.19 -8.63 0.04
N LEU A 67 1.32 -7.31 -0.14
CA LEU A 67 0.37 -6.47 -0.85
C LEU A 67 1.05 -5.93 -2.13
N LYS A 68 0.42 -6.13 -3.29
CA LYS A 68 0.85 -5.56 -4.57
C LYS A 68 -0.26 -4.75 -5.19
N TYR A 69 0.09 -3.57 -5.70
CA TYR A 69 -0.86 -2.68 -6.37
C TYR A 69 -0.18 -1.84 -7.45
N SER A 70 -0.98 -1.32 -8.38
CA SER A 70 -0.54 -0.37 -9.40
C SER A 70 -1.37 0.90 -9.31
N ALA A 71 -0.73 2.06 -9.31
CA ALA A 71 -1.40 3.29 -9.70
C ALA A 71 -1.77 3.17 -11.19
N ILE A 72 -3.05 3.32 -11.51
CA ILE A 72 -3.60 3.20 -12.86
C ILE A 72 -4.11 4.55 -13.39
N GLU A 73 -4.43 5.49 -12.49
CA GLU A 73 -4.72 6.88 -12.83
C GLU A 73 -4.03 7.79 -11.82
N THR A 74 -3.21 8.71 -12.30
CA THR A 74 -2.51 9.72 -11.49
C THR A 74 -2.43 11.04 -12.24
N PRO A 75 -2.24 12.18 -11.54
CA PRO A 75 -2.17 13.48 -12.22
C PRO A 75 -0.88 13.66 -13.04
N ALA A 76 0.21 13.01 -12.64
CA ALA A 76 1.41 12.87 -13.45
C ALA A 76 1.31 11.64 -14.36
N GLU A 77 1.82 11.71 -15.59
CA GLU A 77 1.80 10.57 -16.50
C GLU A 77 2.79 9.48 -16.05
N ILE A 78 2.27 8.30 -15.73
CA ILE A 78 3.06 7.09 -15.45
C ILE A 78 2.68 5.99 -16.43
N LYS A 79 3.68 5.43 -17.12
CA LYS A 79 3.45 4.36 -18.11
C LYS A 79 3.24 3.00 -17.45
N HIS A 80 4.06 2.69 -16.44
CA HIS A 80 4.03 1.44 -15.71
C HIS A 80 4.40 1.71 -14.25
N HIS A 81 3.57 1.22 -13.33
CA HIS A 81 3.81 1.30 -11.90
C HIS A 81 3.52 -0.07 -11.27
N LEU A 82 4.33 -0.47 -10.29
CA LEU A 82 4.04 -1.62 -9.44
C LEU A 82 4.68 -1.36 -8.09
N ALA A 83 3.83 -1.25 -7.06
CA ALA A 83 4.26 -1.18 -5.67
C ALA A 83 4.07 -2.55 -5.02
N CYS A 84 4.97 -2.86 -4.08
CA CYS A 84 4.96 -4.07 -3.29
C CYS A 84 5.29 -3.71 -1.85
N ILE A 85 4.43 -4.12 -0.92
CA ILE A 85 4.70 -4.10 0.53
C ILE A 85 4.78 -5.56 0.96
N GLU A 86 5.85 -5.91 1.65
CA GLU A 86 6.10 -7.25 2.17
C GLU A 86 6.54 -7.12 3.63
N LEU A 87 5.93 -7.91 4.51
CA LEU A 87 6.31 -7.97 5.92
C LEU A 87 6.97 -9.31 6.21
N THR A 88 8.13 -9.27 6.85
CA THR A 88 8.88 -10.44 7.29
C THR A 88 9.02 -10.44 8.80
N GLU A 89 9.00 -11.60 9.44
CA GLU A 89 9.19 -11.68 10.89
C GLU A 89 10.67 -11.47 11.27
N SER A 90 10.91 -10.77 12.37
CA SER A 90 12.23 -10.53 12.96
C SER A 90 12.23 -10.82 14.46
N GLU A 91 13.41 -10.85 15.09
CA GLU A 91 13.54 -11.17 16.54
C GLU A 91 12.69 -10.26 17.44
N THR A 92 12.53 -8.99 17.06
CA THR A 92 11.81 -7.97 17.84
C THR A 92 10.45 -7.59 17.25
N GLY A 93 10.10 -8.07 16.06
CA GLY A 93 8.88 -7.64 15.38
C GLY A 93 8.86 -8.01 13.90
N CYS A 94 8.84 -7.01 13.02
CA CYS A 94 8.89 -7.18 11.57
C CYS A 94 9.85 -6.21 10.89
#